data_AF-A0A8T5FXI7-F1
#
_entry.id   AF-A0A8T5FXI7-F1
#
_cell.length_a   1.000
_cell.length_b   1.000
_cell.length_c   1.000
_cell.angle_alpha   90.00
_cell.angle_beta   90.00
_cell.angle_gamma   90.00
#
_symmetry.space_group_name_H-M   'P 1'
#
loop_
_entity.id
_entity.type
_entity.pdbx_description
1 polymer ?
#
loop_
_entity_poly.entity_id
_entity_poly.type
_entity_poly.pdbx_seq_one_letter_code
_entity_poly.pdbx_strand_id
1 'polypeptide(L)'
;MNKKIGLFLTLFVVLSISVFAQGQKNDMMRNQADIDHQIEGGEMEDLTTDEIDGLLLMREEEKLAHDVYTTLYDKWSMQIFTNIARSEQTHTNAVKELLDAYSIDDPVSTDEVGVFNNEELAQLYDTLVEQGSQSLLDAFIVGAIIEDLDIKDLNELLESTTNTDIILVYENLRKGSRNHMRSFIKQIESQDGEYTAQYISTEELEEIIGGSQESGPILTDDSDIDLPALRNRMGRQNNKDTGKQQLGKMSEFGNKFKGQNGAKLGANGVINNLKNMNEYTDSPLGKKVSEFAKNYQNSYNKALGYEKEIESRNGFSRFLFGGNKKLAQNLNEEVKQNKEQVQSLLSDLETADEEETTLIREQIKELQTESNRMEGIANQEAKKKGLFRWW
;
A
#
# COMPACT_ATOMS: atom_id res chain seq x y z
N MET A 1 49.27 38.29 41.36
CA MET A 1 49.81 37.47 42.47
C MET A 1 48.72 37.27 43.52
N ASN A 2 48.58 36.03 44.01
CA ASN A 2 47.94 35.57 45.27
C ASN A 2 46.40 35.41 45.39
N LYS A 3 45.94 34.23 44.93
CA LYS A 3 45.20 33.14 45.63
C LYS A 3 44.52 33.35 47.02
N LYS A 4 43.28 32.82 47.09
CA LYS A 4 42.61 31.93 48.12
C LYS A 4 41.84 32.58 49.31
N ILE A 5 40.52 32.35 49.51
CA ILE A 5 39.70 31.22 50.10
C ILE A 5 39.20 31.54 51.54
N GLY A 6 37.91 31.27 51.82
CA GLY A 6 37.31 30.94 53.14
C GLY A 6 35.96 31.65 53.35
N LEU A 7 34.76 31.07 53.17
CA LEU A 7 34.03 29.95 53.83
C LEU A 7 33.54 30.24 55.26
N PHE A 8 32.24 29.88 55.50
CA PHE A 8 31.40 29.79 56.72
C PHE A 8 30.23 30.80 56.72
N LEU A 9 28.98 30.47 57.08
CA LEU A 9 28.43 29.45 57.98
C LEU A 9 26.94 29.18 57.62
N THR A 10 26.50 27.94 57.80
CA THR A 10 25.13 27.40 57.72
C THR A 10 24.23 27.87 58.89
N LEU A 11 22.89 27.84 58.71
CA LEU A 11 21.92 26.96 59.43
C LEU A 11 20.50 27.58 59.65
N PHE A 12 19.46 26.93 59.07
CA PHE A 12 18.09 26.60 59.58
C PHE A 12 17.10 27.73 59.99
N VAL A 13 15.76 27.66 59.92
CA VAL A 13 14.72 26.70 59.42
C VAL A 13 13.33 27.40 59.49
N VAL A 14 12.55 27.23 58.43
CA VAL A 14 11.10 26.88 58.30
C VAL A 14 9.99 27.66 59.05
N LEU A 15 8.95 28.00 58.25
CA LEU A 15 7.48 27.75 58.38
C LEU A 15 6.71 29.02 57.96
N SER A 16 6.17 29.09 56.75
CA SER A 16 4.96 28.41 56.22
C SER A 16 3.80 29.40 56.12
N ILE A 17 3.45 29.76 54.89
CA ILE A 17 2.07 29.97 54.49
C ILE A 17 1.88 29.11 53.24
N SER A 18 1.20 27.99 53.45
CA SER A 18 0.66 27.14 52.41
C SER A 18 -0.62 27.77 51.85
N VAL A 19 -1.08 27.16 50.75
CA VAL A 19 -2.43 27.28 50.18
C VAL A 19 -2.57 28.39 49.14
N PHE A 20 -1.99 28.15 47.96
CA PHE A 20 -2.65 28.46 46.67
C PHE A 20 -1.94 27.83 45.45
N ALA A 21 -0.76 27.23 45.63
CA ALA A 21 0.02 26.63 44.53
C ALA A 21 -0.08 25.08 44.40
N GLN A 22 -0.79 24.40 45.32
CA GLN A 22 -0.84 22.93 45.34
C GLN A 22 -1.93 22.35 44.40
N GLY A 23 -2.95 23.14 44.04
CA GLY A 23 -3.99 22.72 43.09
C GLY A 23 -3.49 22.68 41.65
N GLN A 24 -2.82 23.74 41.18
CA GLN A 24 -2.35 23.83 39.79
C GLN A 24 -1.13 22.94 39.47
N LYS A 25 -0.28 22.62 40.45
CA LYS A 25 0.86 21.70 40.21
C LYS A 25 0.42 20.23 40.12
N ASN A 26 -0.64 19.84 40.81
CA ASN A 26 -1.18 18.49 40.71
C ASN A 26 -1.93 18.28 39.39
N ASP A 27 -2.61 19.32 38.87
CA ASP A 27 -3.26 19.25 37.55
C ASP A 27 -2.24 19.23 36.39
N MET A 28 -1.12 19.97 36.49
CA MET A 28 -0.07 19.91 35.47
C MET A 28 0.74 18.60 35.48
N MET A 29 0.98 17.98 36.64
CA MET A 29 1.66 16.68 36.70
C MET A 29 0.74 15.49 36.40
N ARG A 30 -0.58 15.61 36.62
CA ARG A 30 -1.56 14.68 36.05
C ARG A 30 -1.66 14.82 34.54
N ASN A 31 -1.74 16.03 33.99
CA ASN A 31 -1.78 16.20 32.54
C ASN A 31 -0.51 15.70 31.84
N GLN A 32 0.69 15.86 32.42
CA GLN A 32 1.90 15.30 31.77
C GLN A 32 1.97 13.77 31.87
N ALA A 33 1.48 13.17 32.97
CA ALA A 33 1.39 11.72 33.09
C ALA A 33 0.24 11.11 32.25
N ASP A 34 -0.85 11.85 32.04
CA ASP A 34 -1.96 11.46 31.17
C ASP A 34 -1.60 11.68 29.68
N ILE A 35 -0.74 12.65 29.34
CA ILE A 35 -0.17 12.84 27.99
C ILE A 35 0.90 11.77 27.69
N ASP A 36 1.79 11.46 28.63
CA ASP A 36 2.77 10.38 28.48
C ASP A 36 2.07 9.00 28.44
N HIS A 37 0.88 8.85 29.05
CA HIS A 37 0.07 7.63 29.02
C HIS A 37 -0.95 7.56 27.86
N GLN A 38 -1.08 8.62 27.04
CA GLN A 38 -1.88 8.59 25.80
C GLN A 38 -1.03 8.35 24.53
N ILE A 39 0.30 8.30 24.66
CA ILE A 39 1.22 7.91 23.55
C ILE A 39 1.78 6.49 23.77
N GLU A 40 1.73 5.94 24.99
CA GLU A 40 2.05 4.53 25.24
C GLU A 40 0.77 3.68 25.30
N GLY A 41 0.36 3.08 24.19
CA GLY A 41 -0.50 1.88 24.25
C GLY A 41 -1.65 1.75 23.25
N GLY A 42 -1.67 2.50 22.14
CA GLY A 42 -2.29 1.96 20.94
C GLY A 42 -1.32 0.93 20.37
N GLU A 43 -1.67 -0.36 20.35
CA GLU A 43 -1.00 -1.27 19.41
C GLU A 43 -1.26 -0.67 18.03
N MET A 44 -0.21 -0.09 17.43
CA MET A 44 -0.23 0.35 16.05
C MET A 44 -0.73 -0.82 15.20
N GLU A 45 -1.75 -0.58 14.39
CA GLU A 45 -2.35 -1.65 13.59
C GLU A 45 -1.27 -2.22 12.66
N ASP A 46 -1.13 -3.55 12.63
CA ASP A 46 -0.20 -4.19 11.69
C ASP A 46 -0.62 -3.81 10.28
N LEU A 47 0.25 -3.11 9.55
CA LEU A 47 -0.07 -2.69 8.19
C LEU A 47 -0.20 -3.89 7.26
N THR A 48 -1.22 -3.80 6.40
CA THR A 48 -1.32 -4.66 5.23
C THR A 48 -0.17 -4.39 4.27
N THR A 49 0.12 -5.36 3.41
CA THR A 49 1.12 -5.13 2.35
C THR A 49 0.69 -4.01 1.41
N ASP A 50 -0.61 -3.79 1.22
CA ASP A 50 -1.13 -2.73 0.33
C ASP A 50 -0.86 -1.35 0.92
N GLU A 51 -1.03 -1.20 2.24
CA GLU A 51 -0.68 0.04 2.96
C GLU A 51 0.82 0.33 2.95
N ILE A 52 1.66 -0.69 3.14
CA ILE A 52 3.12 -0.53 3.05
C ILE A 52 3.51 -0.07 1.64
N ASP A 53 3.02 -0.74 0.60
CA ASP A 53 3.36 -0.40 -0.79
C ASP A 53 2.85 1.01 -1.15
N GLY A 54 1.67 1.39 -0.66
CA GLY A 54 1.15 2.75 -0.81
C GLY A 54 2.02 3.82 -0.16
N LEU A 55 2.49 3.58 1.07
CA LEU A 55 3.37 4.54 1.76
C LEU A 55 4.73 4.68 1.05
N LEU A 56 5.29 3.57 0.55
CA LEU A 56 6.52 3.58 -0.23
C LEU A 56 6.34 4.37 -1.53
N LEU A 57 5.21 4.18 -2.22
CA LEU A 57 4.86 4.91 -3.44
C LEU A 57 4.73 6.41 -3.16
N MET A 58 3.86 6.80 -2.23
CA MET A 58 3.60 8.22 -1.93
C MET A 58 4.85 8.95 -1.44
N ARG A 59 5.76 8.24 -0.75
CA ARG A 59 7.03 8.82 -0.31
C ARG A 59 7.88 9.30 -1.50
N GLU A 60 8.01 8.47 -2.55
CA GLU A 60 8.77 8.82 -3.74
C GLU A 60 7.97 9.68 -4.74
N GLU A 61 6.64 9.57 -4.79
CA GLU A 61 5.78 10.38 -5.67
C GLU A 61 5.75 11.86 -5.23
N GLU A 62 5.63 12.13 -3.93
CA GLU A 62 5.73 13.50 -3.39
C GLU A 62 7.15 14.07 -3.60
N LYS A 63 8.19 13.22 -3.53
CA LYS A 63 9.56 13.62 -3.89
C LYS A 63 9.67 13.96 -5.38
N LEU A 64 9.01 13.19 -6.25
CA LEU A 64 8.96 13.48 -7.68
C LEU A 64 8.37 14.87 -7.93
N ALA A 65 7.23 15.18 -7.32
CA ALA A 65 6.59 16.49 -7.41
C ALA A 65 7.55 17.60 -6.94
N HIS A 66 8.15 17.45 -5.75
CA HIS A 66 9.17 18.36 -5.22
C HIS A 66 10.33 18.60 -6.20
N ASP A 67 10.90 17.54 -6.75
CA ASP A 67 12.10 17.58 -7.58
C ASP A 67 11.82 18.19 -8.96
N VAL A 68 10.68 17.86 -9.57
CA VAL A 68 10.26 18.47 -10.84
C VAL A 68 10.02 19.96 -10.64
N TYR A 69 9.33 20.37 -9.58
CA TYR A 69 9.07 21.79 -9.31
C TYR A 69 10.33 22.56 -8.97
N THR A 70 11.26 21.97 -8.23
CA THR A 70 12.59 22.56 -7.97
C THR A 70 13.34 22.79 -9.29
N THR A 71 13.35 21.78 -10.16
CA THR A 71 14.03 21.87 -11.47
C THR A 71 13.39 22.88 -12.40
N LEU A 72 12.06 22.94 -12.47
CA LEU A 72 11.34 23.90 -13.30
C LEU A 72 11.40 25.32 -12.72
N TYR A 73 11.54 25.48 -11.40
CA TYR A 73 11.84 26.76 -10.78
C TYR A 73 13.21 27.28 -11.21
N ASP A 74 14.25 26.46 -11.17
CA ASP A 74 15.59 26.87 -11.60
C ASP A 74 15.62 27.31 -13.06
N LYS A 75 14.80 26.66 -13.90
CA LYS A 75 14.69 27.00 -15.32
C LYS A 75 13.89 28.28 -15.58
N TRP A 76 12.70 28.40 -15.00
CA TRP A 76 11.73 29.43 -15.36
C TRP A 76 11.61 30.57 -14.35
N SER A 77 12.16 30.41 -13.15
CA SER A 77 12.12 31.36 -12.03
C SER A 77 10.70 31.80 -11.64
N MET A 78 9.69 30.97 -11.89
CA MET A 78 8.30 31.28 -11.55
C MET A 78 7.99 30.88 -10.11
N GLN A 79 7.51 31.84 -9.33
CA GLN A 79 7.30 31.69 -7.89
C GLN A 79 6.35 30.54 -7.50
N ILE A 80 5.40 30.18 -8.38
CA ILE A 80 4.50 29.05 -8.17
C ILE A 80 5.27 27.75 -7.91
N PHE A 81 6.31 27.47 -8.71
CA PHE A 81 7.07 26.22 -8.58
C PHE A 81 7.80 26.13 -7.24
N THR A 82 8.51 27.17 -6.81
CA THR A 82 9.20 27.13 -5.49
C THR A 82 8.22 27.15 -4.31
N ASN A 83 7.03 27.74 -4.47
CA ASN A 83 6.02 27.71 -3.41
C ASN A 83 5.44 26.31 -3.24
N ILE A 84 5.08 25.66 -4.35
CA ILE A 84 4.50 24.32 -4.34
C ILE A 84 5.55 23.29 -3.96
N ALA A 85 6.79 23.38 -4.46
CA ALA A 85 7.89 22.51 -4.02
C ALA A 85 8.06 22.48 -2.49
N ARG A 86 7.93 23.63 -1.80
CA ARG A 86 7.96 23.65 -0.32
C ARG A 86 6.78 22.93 0.33
N SER A 87 5.62 22.92 -0.33
CA SER A 87 4.47 22.13 0.10
C SER A 87 4.75 20.64 -0.09
N GLU A 88 5.31 20.24 -1.24
CA GLU A 88 5.66 18.83 -1.49
C GLU A 88 6.75 18.32 -0.54
N GLN A 89 7.69 19.19 -0.15
CA GLN A 89 8.63 18.85 0.91
C GLN A 89 7.90 18.54 2.23
N THR A 90 6.80 19.24 2.52
CA THR A 90 5.97 18.98 3.71
C THR A 90 5.22 17.66 3.55
N HIS A 91 4.65 17.39 2.38
CA HIS A 91 3.95 16.13 2.09
C HIS A 91 4.88 14.92 2.21
N THR A 92 6.02 14.94 1.52
CA THR A 92 6.97 13.82 1.56
C THR A 92 7.50 13.57 2.98
N ASN A 93 7.65 14.62 3.80
CA ASN A 93 8.02 14.48 5.22
C ASN A 93 6.89 13.85 6.05
N ALA A 94 5.63 14.17 5.79
CA ALA A 94 4.50 13.56 6.48
C ALA A 94 4.42 12.04 6.19
N VAL A 95 4.67 11.62 4.94
CA VAL A 95 4.75 10.20 4.61
C VAL A 95 5.95 9.54 5.28
N LYS A 96 7.10 10.24 5.34
CA LYS A 96 8.27 9.74 6.07
C LYS A 96 7.98 9.51 7.56
N GLU A 97 7.23 10.40 8.20
CA GLU A 97 6.83 10.23 9.61
C GLU A 97 6.02 8.95 9.82
N LEU A 98 5.15 8.58 8.86
CA LEU A 98 4.47 7.28 8.88
C LEU A 98 5.43 6.11 8.68
N LEU A 99 6.35 6.18 7.73
CA LEU A 99 7.36 5.11 7.52
C LEU A 99 8.18 4.87 8.80
N ASP A 100 8.65 5.94 9.46
CA ASP A 100 9.39 5.86 10.71
C ASP A 100 8.53 5.27 11.84
N ALA A 101 7.27 5.69 11.96
CA ALA A 101 6.34 5.20 12.98
C ALA A 101 6.10 3.69 12.84
N TYR A 102 5.85 3.23 11.61
CA TYR A 102 5.60 1.82 11.30
C TYR A 102 6.88 0.99 11.10
N SER A 103 8.06 1.58 11.33
CA SER A 103 9.37 0.93 11.17
C SER A 103 9.59 0.32 9.77
N ILE A 104 9.14 1.02 8.74
CA ILE A 104 9.35 0.68 7.32
C ILE A 104 10.62 1.40 6.83
N ASP A 105 11.45 0.71 6.06
CA ASP A 105 12.65 1.32 5.46
C ASP A 105 12.26 2.42 4.45
N ASP A 106 12.83 3.63 4.60
CA ASP A 106 12.57 4.76 3.70
C ASP A 106 13.14 4.48 2.29
N PRO A 107 12.31 4.50 1.23
CA PRO A 107 12.78 4.30 -0.14
C PRO A 107 13.62 5.48 -0.64
N VAL A 108 13.55 6.65 -0.03
CA VAL A 108 14.39 7.79 -0.38
C VAL A 108 15.76 7.66 0.29
N SER A 109 16.66 6.95 -0.39
CA SER A 109 18.03 6.70 0.10
C SER A 109 18.95 7.93 0.02
N THR A 110 18.58 8.92 -0.79
CA THR A 110 19.30 10.18 -0.97
C THR A 110 18.31 11.31 -1.32
N ASP A 111 18.61 12.52 -0.86
CA ASP A 111 17.83 13.74 -1.15
C ASP A 111 18.33 14.45 -2.42
N GLU A 112 19.06 13.73 -3.28
CA GLU A 112 19.52 14.25 -4.56
C GLU A 112 18.34 14.38 -5.53
N VAL A 113 18.21 15.55 -6.15
CA VAL A 113 17.14 15.86 -7.11
C VAL A 113 17.22 14.92 -8.31
N GLY A 114 16.10 14.28 -8.64
CA GLY A 114 16.00 13.37 -9.78
C GLY A 114 16.48 11.94 -9.51
N VAL A 115 16.87 11.61 -8.28
CA VAL A 115 17.29 10.25 -7.89
C VAL A 115 16.16 9.53 -7.15
N PHE A 116 15.77 8.35 -7.65
CA PHE A 116 14.69 7.51 -7.12
C PHE A 116 15.12 6.04 -7.09
N ASN A 117 14.62 5.30 -6.10
CA ASN A 117 14.74 3.85 -6.05
C ASN A 117 13.72 3.18 -6.99
N ASN A 118 12.51 3.74 -7.10
CA ASN A 118 11.53 3.33 -8.09
C ASN A 118 11.95 3.79 -9.50
N GLU A 119 12.35 2.83 -10.34
CA GLU A 119 12.79 3.08 -11.73
C GLU A 119 11.70 3.73 -12.60
N GLU A 120 10.42 3.51 -12.31
CA GLU A 120 9.31 4.14 -13.04
C GLU A 120 9.20 5.63 -12.70
N LEU A 121 9.37 6.01 -11.42
CA LEU A 121 9.38 7.42 -10.99
C LEU A 121 10.63 8.16 -11.47
N ALA A 122 11.78 7.49 -11.56
CA ALA A 122 12.99 8.08 -12.18
C ALA A 122 12.76 8.44 -13.66
N GLN A 123 12.15 7.55 -14.44
CA GLN A 123 11.81 7.83 -15.84
C GLN A 123 10.74 8.91 -15.98
N LEU A 124 9.79 8.95 -15.03
CA LEU A 124 8.75 9.96 -14.97
C LEU A 124 9.35 11.36 -14.74
N TYR A 125 10.28 11.49 -13.80
CA TYR A 125 11.02 12.72 -13.57
C TYR A 125 11.67 13.25 -14.85
N ASP A 126 12.46 12.41 -15.54
CA ASP A 126 13.14 12.81 -16.77
C ASP A 126 12.16 13.30 -17.84
N THR A 127 11.04 12.57 -18.01
CA THR A 127 10.00 12.89 -18.98
C THR A 127 9.34 14.24 -18.68
N LEU A 128 8.96 14.47 -17.42
CA LEU A 128 8.28 15.70 -17.01
C LEU A 128 9.20 16.91 -17.05
N VAL A 129 10.47 16.76 -16.68
CA VAL A 129 11.47 17.82 -16.81
C VAL A 129 11.73 18.16 -18.27
N GLU A 130 11.83 17.17 -19.16
CA GLU A 130 11.99 17.39 -20.59
C GLU A 130 10.78 18.12 -21.18
N GLN A 131 9.56 17.71 -20.85
CA GLN A 131 8.33 18.35 -21.31
C GLN A 131 8.19 19.78 -20.75
N GLY A 132 8.32 19.95 -19.44
CA GLY A 132 8.22 21.25 -18.78
C GLY A 132 9.35 22.20 -19.17
N SER A 133 10.41 21.68 -19.79
CA SER A 133 11.52 22.46 -20.32
C SER A 133 11.25 23.10 -21.69
N GLN A 134 10.17 22.73 -22.39
CA GLN A 134 9.90 23.20 -23.75
C GLN A 134 9.39 24.65 -23.76
N SER A 135 8.44 24.98 -22.89
CA SER A 135 7.92 26.33 -22.73
C SER A 135 7.39 26.55 -21.31
N LEU A 136 7.13 27.81 -20.96
CA LEU A 136 6.55 28.11 -19.66
C LEU A 136 5.12 27.54 -19.51
N LEU A 137 4.34 27.54 -20.60
CA LEU A 137 3.02 26.91 -20.60
C LEU A 137 3.14 25.40 -20.38
N ASP A 138 4.08 24.72 -21.05
CA ASP A 138 4.33 23.29 -20.84
C ASP A 138 4.77 23.00 -19.40
N ALA A 139 5.52 23.90 -18.76
CA ALA A 139 5.90 23.77 -17.36
C ALA A 139 4.70 23.83 -16.42
N PHE A 140 3.73 24.71 -16.68
CA PHE A 140 2.49 24.75 -15.89
C PHE A 140 1.60 23.53 -16.16
N ILE A 141 1.54 23.06 -17.41
CA ILE A 141 0.84 21.82 -17.77
C ILE A 141 1.47 20.63 -17.04
N VAL A 142 2.79 20.52 -17.00
CA VAL A 142 3.50 19.49 -16.20
C VAL A 142 3.13 19.61 -14.71
N GLY A 143 3.02 20.83 -14.19
CA GLY A 143 2.43 21.10 -12.89
C GLY A 143 1.09 20.39 -12.69
N ALA A 144 0.11 20.69 -13.55
CA ALA A 144 -1.21 20.07 -13.50
C ALA A 144 -1.18 18.54 -13.70
N ILE A 145 -0.29 18.00 -14.55
CA ILE A 145 -0.15 16.54 -14.75
C ILE A 145 0.25 15.84 -13.46
N ILE A 146 1.19 16.41 -12.71
CA ILE A 146 1.65 15.81 -11.45
C ILE A 146 0.50 15.80 -10.44
N GLU A 147 -0.20 16.93 -10.27
CA GLU A 147 -1.31 17.02 -9.30
C GLU A 147 -2.50 16.14 -9.68
N ASP A 148 -2.79 15.99 -10.99
CA ASP A 148 -3.82 15.07 -11.48
C ASP A 148 -3.47 13.61 -11.12
N LEU A 149 -2.20 13.23 -11.31
CA LEU A 149 -1.73 11.89 -10.97
C LEU A 149 -1.82 11.63 -9.47
N ASP A 150 -1.31 12.56 -8.67
CA ASP A 150 -1.25 12.46 -7.22
C ASP A 150 -2.66 12.34 -6.60
N ILE A 151 -3.64 13.11 -7.10
CA ILE A 151 -5.04 12.99 -6.66
C ILE A 151 -5.61 11.61 -7.02
N LYS A 152 -5.35 11.10 -8.23
CA LYS A 152 -5.83 9.80 -8.66
C LYS A 152 -5.27 8.67 -7.78
N ASP A 153 -3.97 8.70 -7.51
CA ASP A 153 -3.30 7.65 -6.74
C ASP A 153 -3.72 7.73 -5.25
N LEU A 154 -3.85 8.93 -4.69
CA LEU A 154 -4.40 9.13 -3.34
C LEU A 154 -5.86 8.67 -3.21
N ASN A 155 -6.71 8.89 -4.22
CA ASN A 155 -8.09 8.37 -4.24
C ASN A 155 -8.10 6.84 -4.15
N GLU A 156 -7.31 6.15 -4.97
CA GLU A 156 -7.23 4.68 -4.97
C GLU A 156 -6.67 4.15 -3.65
N LEU A 157 -5.64 4.79 -3.11
CA LEU A 157 -5.05 4.39 -1.83
C LEU A 157 -6.02 4.57 -0.66
N LEU A 158 -6.76 5.68 -0.61
CA LEU A 158 -7.79 5.94 0.41
C LEU A 158 -8.93 4.91 0.39
N GLU A 159 -9.27 4.33 -0.77
CA GLU A 159 -10.26 3.26 -0.86
C GLU A 159 -9.75 1.90 -0.32
N SER A 160 -8.42 1.74 -0.25
CA SER A 160 -7.77 0.47 0.09
C SER A 160 -7.36 0.33 1.56
N THR A 161 -7.45 1.40 2.36
CA THR A 161 -7.03 1.41 3.76
C THR A 161 -8.19 1.73 4.71
N THR A 162 -8.17 1.13 5.90
CA THR A 162 -8.99 1.56 7.04
C THR A 162 -8.15 2.14 8.17
N ASN A 163 -6.83 2.21 7.99
CA ASN A 163 -5.91 2.72 8.99
C ASN A 163 -6.06 4.25 9.10
N THR A 164 -6.51 4.70 10.27
CA THR A 164 -6.85 6.11 10.49
C THR A 164 -5.65 7.05 10.39
N ASP A 165 -4.44 6.58 10.70
CA ASP A 165 -3.23 7.41 10.61
C ASP A 165 -2.87 7.67 9.14
N ILE A 166 -2.94 6.63 8.31
CA ILE A 166 -2.69 6.71 6.87
C ILE A 166 -3.76 7.59 6.20
N ILE A 167 -5.04 7.35 6.49
CA ILE A 167 -6.16 8.14 5.96
C ILE A 167 -5.96 9.64 6.28
N LEU A 168 -5.58 9.97 7.51
CA LEU A 168 -5.37 11.36 7.92
C LEU A 168 -4.30 12.06 7.09
N VAL A 169 -3.18 11.38 6.84
CA VAL A 169 -2.09 11.93 6.01
C VAL A 169 -2.54 12.06 4.55
N TYR A 170 -3.06 10.99 3.95
CA TYR A 170 -3.49 10.99 2.55
C TYR A 170 -4.59 12.01 2.25
N GLU A 171 -5.55 12.22 3.15
CA GLU A 171 -6.56 13.27 2.97
C GLU A 171 -5.96 14.67 2.96
N ASN A 172 -4.94 14.91 3.80
CA ASN A 172 -4.27 16.21 3.84
C ASN A 172 -3.37 16.44 2.62
N LEU A 173 -2.68 15.40 2.13
CA LEU A 173 -1.95 15.42 0.86
C LEU A 173 -2.91 15.74 -0.28
N ARG A 174 -3.99 14.95 -0.43
CA ARG A 174 -4.98 15.09 -1.52
C ARG A 174 -5.60 16.49 -1.57
N LYS A 175 -5.86 17.08 -0.40
CA LYS A 175 -6.29 18.49 -0.27
C LYS A 175 -5.24 19.47 -0.76
N GLY A 176 -3.96 19.24 -0.44
CA GLY A 176 -2.82 19.98 -0.97
C GLY A 176 -2.78 19.91 -2.49
N SER A 177 -2.88 18.73 -3.06
CA SER A 177 -2.81 18.49 -4.51
C SER A 177 -3.97 19.17 -5.26
N ARG A 178 -5.21 19.11 -4.73
CA ARG A 178 -6.34 19.89 -5.27
C ARG A 178 -6.07 21.40 -5.27
N ASN A 179 -5.39 21.90 -4.26
CA ASN A 179 -5.02 23.30 -4.13
C ASN A 179 -3.89 23.71 -5.10
N HIS A 180 -2.95 22.83 -5.36
CA HIS A 180 -1.91 23.01 -6.36
C HIS A 180 -2.49 22.96 -7.78
N MET A 181 -3.38 21.99 -8.05
CA MET A 181 -4.15 21.88 -9.30
C MET A 181 -4.84 23.21 -9.63
N ARG A 182 -5.62 23.77 -8.68
CA ARG A 182 -6.25 25.09 -8.85
C ARG A 182 -5.24 26.21 -9.16
N SER A 183 -4.03 26.12 -8.62
CA SER A 183 -2.99 27.11 -8.83
C SER A 183 -2.37 26.99 -10.23
N PHE A 184 -2.08 25.77 -10.69
CA PHE A 184 -1.55 25.52 -12.02
C PHE A 184 -2.56 25.84 -13.12
N ILE A 185 -3.83 25.43 -12.96
CA ILE A 185 -4.89 25.75 -13.93
C ILE A 185 -5.01 27.27 -14.12
N LYS A 186 -4.99 28.06 -13.04
CA LYS A 186 -4.99 29.54 -13.15
C LYS A 186 -3.78 30.08 -13.93
N GLN A 187 -2.60 29.47 -13.78
CA GLN A 187 -1.42 29.88 -14.56
C GLN A 187 -1.57 29.48 -16.03
N ILE A 188 -2.07 28.28 -16.32
CA ILE A 188 -2.34 27.78 -17.68
C ILE A 188 -3.32 28.71 -18.41
N GLU A 189 -4.45 29.02 -17.78
CA GLU A 189 -5.47 29.94 -18.33
C GLU A 189 -4.88 31.35 -18.56
N SER A 190 -4.00 31.83 -17.67
CA SER A 190 -3.35 33.14 -17.85
C SER A 190 -2.38 33.21 -19.03
N GLN A 191 -1.98 32.05 -19.58
CA GLN A 191 -1.15 31.90 -20.76
C GLN A 191 -1.99 31.51 -22.01
N ASP A 192 -3.31 31.68 -21.96
CA ASP A 192 -4.27 31.24 -22.99
C ASP A 192 -4.16 29.74 -23.29
N GLY A 193 -3.73 28.94 -22.31
CA GLY A 193 -3.64 27.49 -22.40
C GLY A 193 -4.87 26.79 -21.84
N GLU A 194 -4.97 25.50 -22.13
CA GLU A 194 -6.02 24.62 -21.63
C GLU A 194 -5.39 23.35 -21.06
N TYR A 195 -6.01 22.79 -20.02
CA TYR A 195 -5.64 21.49 -19.47
C TYR A 195 -6.84 20.56 -19.52
N THR A 196 -6.61 19.30 -19.85
CA THR A 196 -7.62 18.23 -19.79
C THR A 196 -7.09 17.15 -18.87
N ALA A 197 -7.93 16.69 -17.96
CA ALA A 197 -7.59 15.59 -17.05
C ALA A 197 -7.10 14.37 -17.84
N GLN A 198 -6.00 13.81 -17.38
CA GLN A 198 -5.37 12.60 -17.90
C GLN A 198 -5.62 11.40 -16.97
N TYR A 199 -5.85 11.63 -15.67
CA TYR A 199 -5.99 10.57 -14.68
C TYR A 199 -7.31 10.59 -13.93
N ILE A 200 -7.63 11.69 -13.26
CA ILE A 200 -8.94 11.88 -12.65
C ILE A 200 -9.99 12.08 -13.73
N SER A 201 -11.25 11.92 -13.36
CA SER A 201 -12.36 12.16 -14.29
C SER A 201 -12.43 13.65 -14.66
N THR A 202 -12.94 13.96 -15.86
CA THR A 202 -13.20 15.36 -16.25
C THR A 202 -14.15 16.02 -15.25
N GLU A 203 -15.14 15.28 -14.76
CA GLU A 203 -16.10 15.75 -13.77
C GLU A 203 -15.43 16.12 -12.43
N GLU A 204 -14.47 15.31 -11.98
CA GLU A 204 -13.69 15.59 -10.76
C GLU A 204 -12.78 16.81 -10.93
N LEU A 205 -12.10 16.93 -12.08
CA LEU A 205 -11.31 18.13 -12.38
C LEU A 205 -12.19 19.39 -12.37
N GLU A 206 -13.36 19.34 -13.01
CA GLU A 206 -14.33 20.44 -13.03
C GLU A 206 -14.81 20.82 -11.63
N GLU A 207 -15.06 19.83 -10.76
CA GLU A 207 -15.41 20.06 -9.36
C GLU A 207 -14.27 20.73 -8.59
N ILE A 208 -13.03 20.26 -8.77
CA ILE A 208 -11.85 20.83 -8.13
C ILE A 208 -11.67 22.30 -8.54
N ILE A 209 -11.65 22.60 -9.84
CA ILE A 209 -11.41 23.97 -10.33
C ILE A 209 -12.60 24.91 -10.07
N GLY A 210 -13.81 24.37 -9.95
CA GLY A 210 -15.01 25.12 -9.56
C GLY A 210 -15.05 25.50 -8.07
N GLY A 211 -14.28 24.80 -7.22
CA GLY A 211 -14.17 25.07 -5.79
C GLY A 211 -13.19 26.20 -5.42
N SER A 212 -13.30 26.70 -4.19
CA SER A 212 -12.32 27.64 -3.61
C SER A 212 -11.08 26.91 -3.08
N GLN A 213 -10.00 27.66 -2.84
CA GLN A 213 -8.83 27.13 -2.13
C GLN A 213 -9.25 26.57 -0.75
N GLU A 214 -8.84 25.34 -0.47
CA GLU A 214 -9.13 24.66 0.79
C GLU A 214 -8.11 25.08 1.86
N SER A 215 -8.55 25.19 3.12
CA SER A 215 -7.70 25.69 4.22
C SER A 215 -7.93 24.94 5.52
N GLY A 216 -6.92 24.94 6.39
CA GLY A 216 -6.94 24.22 7.68
C GLY A 216 -6.56 22.74 7.55
N PRO A 217 -6.09 22.11 8.64
CA PRO A 217 -5.86 20.67 8.66
C PRO A 217 -7.19 19.90 8.64
N ILE A 218 -7.25 18.79 7.92
CA ILE A 218 -8.30 17.79 8.13
C ILE A 218 -7.91 17.02 9.39
N LEU A 219 -8.80 16.95 10.37
CA LEU A 219 -8.61 16.20 11.62
C LEU A 219 -9.68 15.09 11.63
N THR A 220 -9.27 13.84 11.84
CA THR A 220 -10.20 12.71 11.98
C THR A 220 -10.85 12.75 13.37
N ASP A 221 -11.82 13.64 13.56
CA ASP A 221 -12.73 13.63 14.72
C ASP A 221 -14.16 13.99 14.27
N ASP A 222 -14.61 13.40 13.16
CA ASP A 222 -16.04 13.36 12.83
C ASP A 222 -16.53 11.90 12.83
N SER A 223 -17.53 11.68 13.67
CA SER A 223 -17.89 10.41 14.27
C SER A 223 -18.86 9.59 13.42
N ASP A 224 -18.49 9.21 12.20
CA ASP A 224 -19.41 8.50 11.28
C ASP A 224 -18.84 7.21 10.62
N ILE A 225 -17.84 6.56 11.21
CA ILE A 225 -17.37 5.24 10.77
C ILE A 225 -17.60 4.20 11.87
N ASP A 226 -18.67 3.40 11.73
CA ASP A 226 -19.07 2.32 12.63
C ASP A 226 -18.38 1.00 12.24
N LEU A 227 -17.32 0.62 12.96
CA LEU A 227 -16.59 -0.65 12.79
C LEU A 227 -16.41 -1.37 14.13
N PRO A 228 -17.37 -2.23 14.56
CA PRO A 228 -16.94 -3.43 15.28
C PRO A 228 -17.85 -4.66 15.10
N ALA A 229 -17.33 -5.75 14.52
CA ALA A 229 -17.64 -7.12 14.97
C ALA A 229 -16.80 -8.20 14.27
N LEU A 230 -15.66 -8.63 14.84
CA LEU A 230 -15.12 -9.98 14.63
C LEU A 230 -14.02 -10.34 15.65
N ARG A 231 -14.42 -10.70 16.88
CA ARG A 231 -13.55 -11.44 17.81
C ARG A 231 -14.34 -12.44 18.63
N ASN A 232 -14.32 -13.71 18.23
CA ASN A 232 -14.16 -14.90 19.11
C ASN A 232 -14.61 -16.20 18.44
N ARG A 233 -13.72 -17.22 18.41
CA ARG A 233 -13.90 -18.52 19.10
C ARG A 233 -12.85 -19.54 18.63
N MET A 234 -12.00 -19.99 19.57
CA MET A 234 -11.28 -21.27 19.47
C MET A 234 -11.78 -22.23 20.55
N GLY A 235 -12.00 -23.50 20.19
CA GLY A 235 -12.34 -24.59 21.10
C GLY A 235 -11.90 -25.95 20.53
N ARG A 236 -11.10 -26.67 21.31
CA ARG A 236 -10.52 -28.02 21.11
C ARG A 236 -11.58 -29.15 21.11
N GLN A 237 -11.29 -30.30 20.45
CA GLN A 237 -11.12 -31.63 21.09
C GLN A 237 -10.80 -32.79 20.10
N ASN A 238 -10.43 -33.96 20.67
CA ASN A 238 -9.59 -35.05 20.14
C ASN A 238 -10.35 -36.35 19.68
N ASN A 239 -9.68 -37.10 18.77
CA ASN A 239 -9.43 -38.57 18.65
C ASN A 239 -10.39 -39.64 18.01
N LYS A 240 -9.73 -40.45 17.13
CA LYS A 240 -9.80 -41.90 16.74
C LYS A 240 -11.07 -42.63 16.23
N ASP A 241 -11.00 -43.12 14.97
CA ASP A 241 -11.80 -44.20 14.34
C ASP A 241 -11.35 -44.50 12.88
N THR A 242 -10.13 -45.00 12.64
CA THR A 242 -9.37 -44.80 11.37
C THR A 242 -10.01 -45.21 10.02
N GLY A 243 -10.92 -46.18 9.93
CA GLY A 243 -11.54 -46.58 8.64
C GLY A 243 -12.83 -45.82 8.27
N LYS A 244 -13.70 -45.54 9.25
CA LYS A 244 -14.86 -44.65 9.08
C LYS A 244 -14.48 -43.18 9.28
N GLN A 245 -13.38 -42.91 10.00
CA GLN A 245 -12.76 -41.59 10.03
C GLN A 245 -12.23 -41.20 8.68
N GLN A 246 -11.72 -42.09 7.83
CA GLN A 246 -11.14 -41.63 6.57
C GLN A 246 -12.22 -41.04 5.66
N LEU A 247 -13.36 -41.75 5.50
CA LEU A 247 -14.56 -41.23 4.84
C LEU A 247 -15.17 -40.02 5.57
N GLY A 248 -15.23 -40.03 6.90
CA GLY A 248 -15.72 -38.90 7.71
C GLY A 248 -14.82 -37.67 7.65
N LYS A 249 -13.51 -37.86 7.60
CA LYS A 249 -12.45 -36.84 7.45
C LYS A 249 -12.44 -36.29 6.04
N MET A 250 -12.71 -37.10 5.02
CA MET A 250 -12.90 -36.63 3.65
C MET A 250 -14.20 -35.83 3.51
N SER A 251 -15.26 -36.22 4.20
CA SER A 251 -16.48 -35.40 4.30
C SER A 251 -16.24 -34.10 5.08
N GLU A 252 -15.48 -34.13 6.17
CA GLU A 252 -15.07 -32.95 6.95
C GLU A 252 -14.15 -32.03 6.14
N PHE A 253 -13.24 -32.60 5.36
CA PHE A 253 -12.41 -31.91 4.39
C PHE A 253 -13.25 -31.26 3.27
N GLY A 254 -14.25 -31.98 2.74
CA GLY A 254 -15.23 -31.45 1.77
C GLY A 254 -16.13 -30.36 2.34
N ASN A 255 -16.44 -30.41 3.64
CA ASN A 255 -17.17 -29.36 4.33
C ASN A 255 -16.29 -28.13 4.62
N LYS A 256 -14.98 -28.30 4.87
CA LYS A 256 -14.02 -27.18 4.93
C LYS A 256 -13.75 -26.56 3.56
N PHE A 257 -13.90 -27.32 2.48
CA PHE A 257 -13.76 -26.83 1.10
C PHE A 257 -14.84 -25.80 0.72
N LYS A 258 -16.00 -25.85 1.36
CA LYS A 258 -17.03 -24.82 1.25
C LYS A 258 -16.86 -23.94 2.48
N GLY A 259 -16.55 -22.64 2.34
CA GLY A 259 -16.39 -21.74 3.50
C GLY A 259 -17.65 -21.74 4.39
N GLN A 260 -17.64 -20.97 5.50
CA GLN A 260 -18.73 -20.98 6.50
C GLN A 260 -20.16 -20.77 5.94
N ASN A 261 -20.29 -20.28 4.69
CA ASN A 261 -21.56 -20.03 3.99
C ASN A 261 -21.78 -20.86 2.72
N GLY A 262 -21.01 -21.92 2.45
CA GLY A 262 -21.16 -22.72 1.23
C GLY A 262 -20.43 -22.19 -0.01
N ALA A 263 -19.78 -21.02 0.09
CA ALA A 263 -19.00 -20.41 -0.98
C ALA A 263 -17.70 -21.19 -1.25
N LYS A 264 -17.29 -21.25 -2.52
CA LYS A 264 -16.01 -21.83 -2.93
C LYS A 264 -14.85 -21.06 -2.30
N LEU A 265 -13.83 -21.78 -1.83
CA LEU A 265 -12.61 -21.16 -1.32
C LEU A 265 -11.81 -20.53 -2.45
N GLY A 266 -11.21 -19.36 -2.19
CA GLY A 266 -10.14 -18.82 -3.03
C GLY A 266 -8.89 -19.72 -2.99
N ALA A 267 -7.97 -19.49 -3.93
CA ALA A 267 -6.82 -20.37 -4.12
C ALA A 267 -5.95 -20.58 -2.86
N ASN A 268 -5.75 -19.56 -2.02
CA ASN A 268 -5.07 -19.73 -0.72
C ASN A 268 -5.80 -20.70 0.23
N GLY A 269 -7.14 -20.67 0.25
CA GLY A 269 -7.94 -21.63 1.02
C GLY A 269 -7.80 -23.06 0.46
N VAL A 270 -7.75 -23.18 -0.86
CA VAL A 270 -7.51 -24.46 -1.55
C VAL A 270 -6.11 -25.00 -1.27
N ILE A 271 -5.07 -24.18 -1.38
CA ILE A 271 -3.68 -24.60 -1.10
C ILE A 271 -3.52 -25.03 0.35
N ASN A 272 -4.09 -24.28 1.30
CA ASN A 272 -4.07 -24.66 2.72
C ASN A 272 -4.81 -25.99 2.97
N ASN A 273 -5.93 -26.21 2.30
CA ASN A 273 -6.62 -27.50 2.35
C ASN A 273 -5.73 -28.63 1.82
N LEU A 274 -5.17 -28.50 0.63
CA LEU A 274 -4.28 -29.50 0.04
C LEU A 274 -3.02 -29.74 0.90
N LYS A 275 -2.45 -28.71 1.51
CA LYS A 275 -1.30 -28.80 2.41
C LYS A 275 -1.59 -29.67 3.62
N ASN A 276 -2.81 -29.60 4.14
CA ASN A 276 -3.25 -30.36 5.31
C ASN A 276 -3.78 -31.76 4.95
N MET A 277 -3.79 -32.17 3.66
CA MET A 277 -4.27 -33.49 3.23
C MET A 277 -3.58 -34.67 3.92
N ASN A 278 -2.31 -34.53 4.28
CA ASN A 278 -1.57 -35.55 5.01
C ASN A 278 -2.11 -35.77 6.45
N GLU A 279 -2.86 -34.81 7.01
CA GLU A 279 -3.56 -34.96 8.30
C GLU A 279 -4.85 -35.80 8.19
N TYR A 280 -5.44 -35.82 6.99
CA TYR A 280 -6.69 -36.51 6.70
C TYR A 280 -6.46 -37.92 6.12
N THR A 281 -5.35 -38.10 5.42
CA THR A 281 -4.95 -39.36 4.79
C THR A 281 -3.45 -39.56 5.03
N ASP A 282 -3.05 -40.41 5.99
CA ASP A 282 -1.64 -40.83 6.16
C ASP A 282 -1.26 -41.82 5.04
N SER A 283 -1.64 -41.48 3.81
CA SER A 283 -1.46 -42.27 2.61
C SER A 283 -0.28 -41.70 1.79
N PRO A 284 0.37 -42.54 0.97
CA PRO A 284 1.37 -42.06 0.03
C PRO A 284 0.84 -40.92 -0.86
N LEU A 285 -0.45 -40.97 -1.22
CA LEU A 285 -1.11 -39.92 -1.99
C LEU A 285 -1.28 -38.62 -1.20
N GLY A 286 -1.71 -38.67 0.06
CA GLY A 286 -1.84 -37.50 0.92
C GLY A 286 -0.52 -36.77 1.15
N LYS A 287 0.59 -37.52 1.24
CA LYS A 287 1.96 -36.98 1.31
C LYS A 287 2.34 -36.24 0.03
N LYS A 288 2.10 -36.85 -1.14
CA LYS A 288 2.33 -36.22 -2.45
C LYS A 288 1.51 -34.95 -2.65
N VAL A 289 0.22 -34.96 -2.28
CA VAL A 289 -0.68 -33.79 -2.38
C VAL A 289 -0.22 -32.67 -1.45
N SER A 290 0.19 -32.99 -0.23
CA SER A 290 0.73 -32.01 0.73
C SER A 290 2.05 -31.41 0.23
N GLU A 291 2.92 -32.22 -0.37
CA GLU A 291 4.18 -31.75 -0.98
C GLU A 291 3.94 -30.86 -2.20
N PHE A 292 3.03 -31.27 -3.10
CA PHE A 292 2.54 -30.42 -4.18
C PHE A 292 2.06 -29.07 -3.64
N ALA A 293 1.21 -29.06 -2.62
CA ALA A 293 0.64 -27.82 -2.09
C ALA A 293 1.71 -26.88 -1.50
N LYS A 294 2.74 -27.44 -0.84
CA LYS A 294 3.88 -26.64 -0.33
C LYS A 294 4.68 -26.01 -1.47
N ASN A 295 4.97 -26.77 -2.52
CA ASN A 295 5.71 -26.27 -3.68
C ASN A 295 4.89 -25.24 -4.46
N TYR A 296 3.60 -25.54 -4.67
CA TYR A 296 2.65 -24.66 -5.33
C TYR A 296 2.44 -23.35 -4.57
N GLN A 297 2.39 -23.36 -3.22
CA GLN A 297 2.28 -22.13 -2.42
C GLN A 297 3.42 -21.15 -2.73
N ASN A 298 4.65 -21.65 -2.90
CA ASN A 298 5.80 -20.79 -3.14
C ASN A 298 5.70 -20.08 -4.50
N SER A 299 5.41 -20.82 -5.58
CA SER A 299 5.23 -20.24 -6.92
C SER A 299 3.93 -19.43 -7.03
N TYR A 300 2.88 -19.80 -6.31
CA TYR A 300 1.65 -19.02 -6.20
C TYR A 300 1.87 -17.68 -5.49
N ASN A 301 2.63 -17.64 -4.39
CA ASN A 301 2.94 -16.39 -3.69
C ASN A 301 3.78 -15.44 -4.55
N LYS A 302 4.72 -15.98 -5.34
CA LYS A 302 5.46 -15.17 -6.30
C LYS A 302 4.56 -14.64 -7.41
N ALA A 303 3.66 -15.48 -7.93
CA ALA A 303 2.67 -15.05 -8.91
C ALA A 303 1.76 -13.94 -8.36
N LEU A 304 1.30 -14.05 -7.10
CA LEU A 304 0.57 -12.97 -6.42
C LEU A 304 1.42 -11.70 -6.27
N GLY A 305 2.71 -11.83 -5.95
CA GLY A 305 3.64 -10.69 -5.91
C GLY A 305 3.70 -9.97 -7.26
N TYR A 306 3.93 -10.70 -8.35
CA TYR A 306 3.96 -10.09 -9.69
C TYR A 306 2.60 -9.56 -10.15
N GLU A 307 1.51 -10.23 -9.80
CA GLU A 307 0.16 -9.72 -10.06
C GLU A 307 -0.06 -8.39 -9.33
N LYS A 308 0.28 -8.33 -8.04
CA LYS A 308 0.17 -7.12 -7.24
C LYS A 308 1.06 -6.00 -7.80
N GLU A 309 2.31 -6.30 -8.13
CA GLU A 309 3.20 -5.35 -8.81
C GLU A 309 2.62 -4.88 -10.15
N ILE A 310 1.95 -5.76 -10.90
CA ILE A 310 1.26 -5.41 -12.14
C ILE A 310 0.05 -4.52 -11.85
N GLU A 311 -0.74 -4.81 -10.82
CA GLU A 311 -1.96 -4.09 -10.43
C GLU A 311 -1.63 -2.70 -9.88
N SER A 312 -0.64 -2.61 -9.00
CA SER A 312 -0.11 -1.38 -8.40
C SER A 312 0.65 -0.50 -9.39
N ARG A 313 0.87 -0.96 -10.64
CA ARG A 313 1.44 -0.09 -11.67
C ARG A 313 0.54 1.11 -11.89
N ASN A 314 1.11 2.25 -11.58
CA ASN A 314 0.56 3.57 -11.80
C ASN A 314 -0.06 3.69 -13.21
N GLY A 315 -1.26 4.25 -13.27
CA GLY A 315 -2.03 4.44 -14.50
C GLY A 315 -1.23 5.19 -15.59
N PHE A 316 -0.35 6.11 -15.20
CA PHE A 316 0.52 6.83 -16.10
C PHE A 316 1.60 5.98 -16.75
N SER A 317 2.28 5.16 -15.96
CA SER A 317 3.31 4.25 -16.45
C SER A 317 2.72 3.29 -17.50
N ARG A 318 1.47 2.87 -17.29
CA ARG A 318 0.70 2.09 -18.27
C ARG A 318 0.32 2.89 -19.51
N PHE A 319 -0.01 4.17 -19.36
CA PHE A 319 -0.39 5.07 -20.45
C PHE A 319 0.80 5.47 -21.33
N LEU A 320 1.94 5.80 -20.73
CA LEU A 320 3.15 6.21 -21.46
C LEU A 320 3.87 5.04 -22.12
N PHE A 321 4.11 3.97 -21.36
CA PHE A 321 5.03 2.89 -21.78
C PHE A 321 4.29 1.60 -22.14
N GLY A 322 3.01 1.50 -21.76
CA GLY A 322 2.21 0.29 -21.92
C GLY A 322 2.42 -0.66 -20.76
N GLY A 323 2.11 -1.93 -20.96
CA GLY A 323 2.29 -2.91 -19.90
C GLY A 323 3.75 -3.36 -19.74
N ASN A 324 4.10 -3.77 -18.52
CA ASN A 324 5.44 -4.16 -18.14
C ASN A 324 5.70 -5.60 -18.60
N LYS A 325 6.41 -5.74 -19.73
CA LYS A 325 6.66 -7.05 -20.34
C LYS A 325 7.49 -7.98 -19.44
N LYS A 326 8.38 -7.43 -18.61
CA LYS A 326 9.22 -8.21 -17.71
C LYS A 326 8.38 -8.79 -16.58
N LEU A 327 7.52 -7.98 -15.95
CA LEU A 327 6.56 -8.48 -14.97
C LEU A 327 5.57 -9.47 -15.58
N ALA A 328 5.06 -9.18 -16.77
CA ALA A 328 4.20 -10.11 -17.49
C ALA A 328 4.90 -11.44 -17.84
N GLN A 329 6.20 -11.42 -18.16
CA GLN A 329 7.00 -12.61 -18.38
C GLN A 329 7.21 -13.39 -17.08
N ASN A 330 7.63 -12.71 -16.01
CA ASN A 330 7.83 -13.30 -14.70
C ASN A 330 6.54 -13.96 -14.15
N LEU A 331 5.40 -13.27 -14.26
CA LEU A 331 4.09 -13.82 -13.89
C LEU A 331 3.74 -15.05 -14.75
N ASN A 332 3.96 -14.98 -16.07
CA ASN A 332 3.72 -16.12 -16.96
C ASN A 332 4.64 -17.32 -16.65
N GLU A 333 5.88 -17.08 -16.22
CA GLU A 333 6.81 -18.14 -15.84
C GLU A 333 6.33 -18.88 -14.58
N GLU A 334 5.93 -18.15 -13.54
CA GLU A 334 5.37 -18.75 -12.31
C GLU A 334 4.04 -19.45 -12.59
N VAL A 335 3.17 -18.87 -13.42
CA VAL A 335 1.91 -19.49 -13.85
C VAL A 335 2.16 -20.77 -14.66
N LYS A 336 3.16 -20.78 -15.54
CA LYS A 336 3.56 -21.98 -16.29
C LYS A 336 4.04 -23.07 -15.33
N GLN A 337 4.89 -22.71 -14.37
CA GLN A 337 5.36 -23.64 -13.35
C GLN A 337 4.20 -24.19 -12.50
N ASN A 338 3.21 -23.35 -12.14
CA ASN A 338 1.99 -23.76 -11.44
C ASN A 338 1.18 -24.78 -12.27
N LYS A 339 1.01 -24.53 -13.57
CA LYS A 339 0.32 -25.45 -14.49
C LYS A 339 1.05 -26.79 -14.63
N GLU A 340 2.37 -26.78 -14.74
CA GLU A 340 3.18 -28.00 -14.82
C GLU A 340 3.08 -28.85 -13.53
N GLN A 341 3.15 -28.21 -12.36
CA GLN A 341 2.95 -28.88 -11.07
C GLN A 341 1.55 -29.52 -10.97
N VAL A 342 0.52 -28.79 -11.42
CA VAL A 342 -0.86 -29.30 -11.43
C VAL A 342 -0.99 -30.52 -12.36
N GLN A 343 -0.38 -30.47 -13.54
CA GLN A 343 -0.40 -31.61 -14.47
C GLN A 343 0.33 -32.83 -13.90
N SER A 344 1.47 -32.61 -13.23
CA SER A 344 2.19 -33.68 -12.55
C SER A 344 1.31 -34.34 -11.47
N LEU A 345 0.58 -33.54 -10.68
CA LEU A 345 -0.32 -34.08 -9.65
C LEU A 345 -1.51 -34.83 -10.29
N LEU A 346 -2.08 -34.31 -11.37
CA LEU A 346 -3.17 -34.98 -12.09
C LEU A 346 -2.74 -36.35 -12.63
N SER A 347 -1.54 -36.47 -13.20
CA SER A 347 -0.99 -37.76 -13.66
C SER A 347 -0.83 -38.75 -12.51
N ASP A 348 -0.35 -38.30 -11.35
CA ASP A 348 -0.28 -39.13 -10.14
C ASP A 348 -1.67 -39.60 -9.67
N LEU A 349 -2.71 -38.79 -9.88
CA LEU A 349 -4.11 -39.10 -9.52
C LEU A 349 -4.82 -40.03 -10.50
N GLU A 350 -4.31 -40.27 -11.71
CA GLU A 350 -4.91 -41.21 -12.69
C GLU A 350 -4.83 -42.66 -12.23
N THR A 351 -3.88 -42.99 -11.37
CA THR A 351 -3.63 -44.35 -10.88
C THR A 351 -4.31 -44.65 -9.53
N ALA A 352 -5.04 -43.67 -8.97
CA ALA A 352 -5.65 -43.73 -7.65
C ALA A 352 -7.18 -43.95 -7.72
N ASP A 353 -7.76 -44.48 -6.64
CA ASP A 353 -9.18 -44.83 -6.53
C ASP A 353 -10.10 -43.62 -6.78
N GLU A 354 -11.19 -43.81 -7.53
CA GLU A 354 -12.03 -42.72 -8.08
C GLU A 354 -12.77 -41.93 -6.99
N GLU A 355 -13.20 -42.61 -5.92
CA GLU A 355 -13.96 -42.01 -4.83
C GLU A 355 -13.08 -41.12 -3.94
N GLU A 356 -11.81 -41.50 -3.72
CA GLU A 356 -10.85 -40.74 -2.91
C GLU A 356 -10.30 -39.48 -3.60
N THR A 357 -10.31 -39.46 -4.93
CA THR A 357 -9.63 -38.45 -5.74
C THR A 357 -10.56 -37.35 -6.25
N THR A 358 -11.88 -37.54 -6.13
CA THR A 358 -12.89 -36.60 -6.65
C THR A 358 -12.75 -35.20 -6.05
N LEU A 359 -12.60 -35.09 -4.72
CA LEU A 359 -12.48 -33.80 -4.03
C LEU A 359 -11.13 -33.12 -4.29
N ILE A 360 -10.06 -33.90 -4.45
CA ILE A 360 -8.73 -33.38 -4.84
C ILE A 360 -8.80 -32.81 -6.26
N ARG A 361 -9.46 -33.52 -7.19
CA ARG A 361 -9.65 -33.03 -8.56
C ARG A 361 -10.52 -31.77 -8.61
N GLU A 362 -11.51 -31.63 -7.73
CA GLU A 362 -12.30 -30.39 -7.61
C GLU A 362 -11.44 -29.21 -7.11
N GLN A 363 -10.58 -29.43 -6.12
CA GLN A 363 -9.64 -28.42 -5.64
C GLN A 363 -8.60 -28.03 -6.71
N ILE A 364 -8.09 -29.01 -7.45
CA ILE A 364 -7.18 -28.75 -8.57
C ILE A 364 -7.84 -27.89 -9.66
N LYS A 365 -9.14 -28.07 -9.93
CA LYS A 365 -9.86 -27.21 -10.90
C LYS A 365 -9.88 -25.75 -10.48
N GLU A 366 -9.98 -25.45 -9.18
CA GLU A 366 -9.91 -24.08 -8.68
C GLU A 366 -8.50 -23.50 -8.90
N LEU A 367 -7.44 -24.26 -8.62
CA LEU A 367 -6.05 -23.83 -8.90
C LEU A 367 -5.78 -23.64 -10.41
N GLN A 368 -6.39 -24.46 -11.27
CA GLN A 368 -6.34 -24.27 -12.72
C GLN A 368 -7.08 -23.01 -13.16
N THR A 369 -8.23 -22.75 -12.56
CA THR A 369 -9.02 -21.54 -12.82
C THR A 369 -8.22 -20.30 -12.45
N GLU A 370 -7.59 -20.32 -11.28
CA GLU A 370 -6.74 -19.22 -10.82
C GLU A 370 -5.50 -19.04 -11.70
N SER A 371 -4.83 -20.13 -12.08
CA SER A 371 -3.69 -20.07 -13.01
C SER A 371 -4.08 -19.48 -14.37
N ASN A 372 -5.29 -19.76 -14.85
CA ASN A 372 -5.80 -19.16 -16.09
C ASN A 372 -6.17 -17.68 -15.93
N ARG A 373 -6.67 -17.28 -14.75
CA ARG A 373 -6.94 -15.88 -14.42
C ARG A 373 -5.64 -15.06 -14.46
N MET A 374 -4.61 -15.53 -13.77
CA MET A 374 -3.27 -14.91 -13.74
C MET A 374 -2.60 -14.88 -15.12
N GLU A 375 -2.72 -15.95 -15.91
CA GLU A 375 -2.27 -15.95 -17.31
C GLU A 375 -2.99 -14.88 -18.14
N GLY A 376 -4.28 -14.66 -17.87
CA GLY A 376 -5.07 -13.58 -18.46
C GLY A 376 -4.48 -12.21 -18.16
N ILE A 377 -4.17 -11.93 -16.89
CA ILE A 377 -3.55 -10.68 -16.43
C ILE A 377 -2.19 -10.48 -17.11
N ALA A 378 -1.31 -11.48 -17.05
CA ALA A 378 0.00 -11.43 -17.67
C ALA A 378 -0.09 -11.16 -19.19
N ASN A 379 -1.03 -11.82 -19.88
CA ASN A 379 -1.24 -11.60 -21.31
C ASN A 379 -1.79 -10.21 -21.65
N GLN A 380 -2.69 -9.68 -20.82
CA GLN A 380 -3.20 -8.32 -20.98
C GLN A 380 -2.07 -7.32 -20.77
N GLU A 381 -1.30 -7.47 -19.70
CA GLU A 381 -0.16 -6.63 -19.39
C GLU A 381 0.87 -6.66 -20.53
N ALA A 382 1.27 -7.83 -21.03
CA ALA A 382 2.20 -7.92 -22.16
C ALA A 382 1.71 -7.22 -23.44
N LYS A 383 0.38 -7.15 -23.64
CA LYS A 383 -0.27 -6.58 -24.84
C LYS A 383 -0.58 -5.09 -24.71
N LYS A 384 -0.64 -4.53 -23.49
CA LYS A 384 -0.90 -3.10 -23.28
C LYS A 384 0.18 -2.27 -24.00
N LYS A 385 -0.27 -1.31 -24.81
CA LYS A 385 0.58 -0.38 -25.57
C LYS A 385 0.44 1.01 -24.95
N GLY A 386 1.56 1.68 -24.74
CA GLY A 386 1.58 3.08 -24.33
C GLY A 386 1.93 4.03 -25.48
N LEU A 387 1.77 5.32 -25.23
CA LEU A 387 2.02 6.41 -26.18
C LEU A 387 3.42 6.38 -26.79
N PHE A 388 4.46 6.13 -26.00
CA PHE A 388 5.85 6.20 -26.45
C PHE A 388 6.37 4.91 -27.09
N ARG A 389 5.49 3.94 -27.40
CA ARG A 389 5.86 2.68 -28.07
C ARG A 389 5.57 2.69 -29.58
N TRP A 390 5.28 3.85 -30.17
CA TRP A 390 4.99 4.07 -31.60
C TRP A 390 6.22 4.44 -32.45
N TRP A 391 7.43 4.32 -31.91
CA TRP A 391 8.71 4.58 -32.61
C TRP A 391 9.60 3.35 -32.65
#